data_AF-A0A8R7TJR7-F1
#
_entry.id   AF-A0A8R7TJR7-F1
#
_cell.length_a   1.000
_cell.length_b   1.000
_cell.length_c   1.000
_cell.angle_alpha   90.00
_cell.angle_beta   90.00
_cell.angle_gamma   90.00
#
_symmetry.space_group_name_H-M   'P 1'
#
loop_
_entity.id
_entity.type
_entity.pdbx_description
1 polymer ?
#
loop_
_entity_poly.entity_id
_entity_poly.type
_entity_poly.pdbx_seq_one_letter_code
_entity_poly.pdbx_strand_id
1 'polypeptide(L)'
;MVVDREAREVFDSMVHISVGKGSKVLFWRDRWIHGFEIKDIAPLIHAQVDTRTINHRTVEEGLLEGRWLLDIRGEINFVGHMQLLHLNLAISTINRDPTSEDHFSWPADPSGSYMAKSTYHRLCQGAERAPYATCIWKSWAILKCKIFVWLAVQHRIWTSDRRARHGLQTASSPCF
;
A
#
# COMPACT_ATOMS: atom_id res chain seq x y z
N MET A 1 -9.48 -3.96 12.42
CA MET A 1 -9.06 -2.84 11.57
C MET A 1 -7.98 -3.36 10.62
N VAL A 2 -8.38 -4.27 9.73
CA VAL A 2 -7.48 -5.06 8.82
C VAL A 2 -7.46 -4.47 7.40
N VAL A 3 -8.35 -3.51 7.13
CA VAL A 3 -8.64 -2.93 5.81
C VAL A 3 -7.48 -2.09 5.24
N ASP A 4 -6.49 -1.71 6.05
CA ASP A 4 -5.43 -0.77 5.62
C ASP A 4 -4.26 -1.43 4.89
N ARG A 5 -3.87 -2.67 5.26
CA ARG A 5 -2.72 -3.34 4.64
C ARG A 5 -3.00 -3.75 3.20
N GLU A 6 -4.14 -4.39 2.97
CA GLU A 6 -4.56 -4.82 1.62
C GLU A 6 -4.78 -3.61 0.71
N ALA A 7 -5.42 -2.53 1.22
CA ALA A 7 -5.59 -1.30 0.46
C ALA A 7 -4.25 -0.67 0.07
N ARG A 8 -3.27 -0.70 0.99
CA ARG A 8 -1.91 -0.23 0.72
C ARG A 8 -1.20 -1.10 -0.32
N GLU A 9 -1.25 -2.42 -0.21
CA GLU A 9 -0.65 -3.34 -1.20
C GLU A 9 -1.23 -3.13 -2.61
N VAL A 10 -2.55 -2.96 -2.70
CA VAL A 10 -3.24 -2.66 -3.96
C VAL A 10 -2.82 -1.30 -4.49
N PHE A 11 -2.72 -0.28 -3.64
CA PHE A 11 -2.23 1.04 -4.02
C PHE A 11 -0.78 0.99 -4.53
N ASP A 12 0.12 0.36 -3.78
CA ASP A 12 1.55 0.26 -4.11
C ASP A 12 1.74 -0.51 -5.43
N SER A 13 0.87 -1.49 -5.72
CA SER A 13 0.88 -2.21 -7.01
C SER A 13 0.46 -1.36 -8.22
N MET A 14 -0.21 -0.23 -7.99
CA MET A 14 -0.69 0.67 -9.05
C MET A 14 0.25 1.84 -9.30
N VAL A 15 1.26 2.07 -8.45
CA VAL A 15 2.26 3.11 -8.70
C VAL A 15 3.33 2.53 -9.63
N HIS A 16 3.51 3.16 -10.80
CA HIS A 16 4.62 2.84 -11.67
C HIS A 16 5.68 3.93 -11.55
N ILE A 17 6.91 3.52 -11.24
CA ILE A 17 8.04 4.43 -10.99
C ILE A 17 9.01 4.32 -12.14
N SER A 18 9.25 5.44 -12.82
CA SER A 18 10.34 5.59 -13.78
C SER A 18 11.44 6.42 -13.11
N VAL A 19 12.58 5.76 -12.87
CA VAL A 19 13.70 6.38 -12.14
C VAL A 19 14.51 7.29 -13.06
N GLY A 20 14.60 8.56 -12.70
CA GLY A 20 15.53 9.52 -13.30
C GLY A 20 16.75 9.69 -12.38
N LYS A 21 16.87 10.85 -11.74
CA LYS A 21 17.92 11.10 -10.75
C LYS A 21 17.84 10.15 -9.55
N GLY A 22 16.67 9.66 -9.16
CA GLY A 22 16.49 8.71 -8.05
C GLY A 22 16.50 9.35 -6.66
N SER A 23 16.31 10.67 -6.55
CA SER A 23 16.34 11.41 -5.28
C SER A 23 15.02 11.32 -4.51
N LYS A 24 13.91 11.01 -5.21
CA LYS A 24 12.56 10.88 -4.62
C LYS A 24 12.14 9.42 -4.44
N VAL A 25 12.95 8.48 -4.90
CA VAL A 25 12.67 7.03 -4.88
C VAL A 25 13.56 6.36 -3.85
N LEU A 26 12.98 5.55 -2.97
CA LEU A 26 13.72 4.80 -1.96
C LEU A 26 14.22 3.47 -2.51
N PHE A 27 15.53 3.22 -2.35
CA PHE A 27 16.23 2.09 -2.92
C PHE A 27 15.67 0.75 -2.44
N TRP A 28 15.47 0.59 -1.13
CA TRP A 28 15.09 -0.69 -0.53
C TRP A 28 13.57 -0.93 -0.48
N ARG A 29 12.77 0.14 -0.47
CA ARG A 29 11.34 0.08 -0.19
C ARG A 29 10.44 0.21 -1.42
N ASP A 30 10.84 1.01 -2.40
CA ASP A 30 9.96 1.34 -3.52
C ASP A 30 10.08 0.33 -4.67
N ARG A 31 9.05 0.26 -5.51
CA ARG A 31 8.90 -0.67 -6.65
C ARG A 31 9.56 -0.17 -7.93
N TRP A 32 10.84 0.16 -7.85
CA TRP A 32 11.54 0.88 -8.92
C TRP A 32 12.28 -0.03 -9.92
N ILE A 33 12.32 -1.34 -9.67
CA ILE A 33 12.96 -2.33 -10.56
C ILE A 33 11.87 -3.08 -11.32
N HIS A 34 11.44 -2.55 -12.48
CA HIS A 34 10.36 -3.13 -13.30
C HIS A 34 9.06 -3.41 -12.50
N GLY A 35 8.74 -2.56 -11.51
CA GLY A 35 7.59 -2.73 -10.63
C GLY A 35 7.81 -3.66 -9.43
N PHE A 36 9.03 -4.18 -9.24
CA PHE A 36 9.42 -4.99 -8.08
C PHE A 36 10.18 -4.18 -7.04
N GLU A 37 9.98 -4.53 -5.77
CA GLU A 37 10.81 -4.08 -4.66
C GLU A 37 12.03 -4.99 -4.53
N ILE A 38 13.08 -4.53 -3.84
CA ILE A 38 14.27 -5.36 -3.60
C ILE A 38 13.92 -6.62 -2.79
N LYS A 39 12.97 -6.52 -1.86
CA LYS A 39 12.51 -7.68 -1.07
C LYS A 39 11.90 -8.79 -1.93
N ASP A 40 11.37 -8.45 -3.12
CA ASP A 40 10.75 -9.42 -4.03
C ASP A 40 11.83 -10.19 -4.83
N ILE A 41 12.99 -9.58 -5.04
CA ILE A 41 14.12 -10.16 -5.79
C ILE A 41 15.12 -10.86 -4.86
N ALA A 42 15.45 -10.21 -3.74
CA ALA A 42 16.52 -10.58 -2.82
C ALA A 42 16.08 -10.45 -1.34
N PRO A 43 15.10 -11.26 -0.89
CA PRO A 43 14.53 -11.15 0.45
C PRO A 43 15.55 -11.37 1.59
N LEU A 44 16.55 -12.23 1.40
CA LEU A 44 17.58 -12.47 2.41
C LEU A 44 18.52 -11.27 2.56
N ILE A 45 18.84 -10.61 1.44
CA ILE A 45 19.63 -9.38 1.45
C ILE A 45 18.84 -8.24 2.09
N HIS A 46 17.57 -8.07 1.73
CA HIS A 46 16.71 -7.06 2.34
C HIS A 46 16.59 -7.25 3.86
N ALA A 47 16.50 -8.50 4.35
CA ALA A 47 16.45 -8.80 5.77
C ALA A 47 17.72 -8.42 6.55
N GLN A 48 18.85 -8.22 5.87
CA GLN A 48 20.13 -7.81 6.46
C GLN A 48 20.32 -6.28 6.50
N VAL A 49 19.36 -5.51 5.97
CA VAL A 49 19.41 -4.05 5.99
C VAL A 49 18.60 -3.52 7.16
N ASP A 50 19.14 -2.53 7.87
CA ASP A 50 18.44 -1.93 9.00
C ASP A 50 17.21 -1.11 8.57
N THR A 51 16.20 -1.05 9.43
CA THR A 51 14.92 -0.38 9.13
C THR A 51 15.07 1.11 8.83
N ARG A 52 16.07 1.79 9.39
CA ARG A 52 16.30 3.21 9.10
C ARG A 52 16.81 3.38 7.68
N THR A 53 17.77 2.58 7.27
CA THR A 53 18.32 2.57 5.91
C THR A 53 17.25 2.22 4.88
N ILE A 54 16.40 1.23 5.16
CA ILE A 54 15.27 0.87 4.29
C ILE A 54 14.35 2.07 4.00
N ASN A 55 14.11 2.90 5.02
CA ASN A 55 13.15 4.01 4.93
C ASN A 55 13.75 5.35 4.48
N HIS A 56 15.08 5.45 4.31
CA HIS A 56 15.75 6.71 3.97
C HIS A 56 16.67 6.65 2.76
N ARG A 57 17.28 5.49 2.47
CA ARG A 57 18.23 5.37 1.37
C ARG A 57 17.52 5.62 0.04
N THR A 58 17.92 6.66 -0.67
CA THR A 58 17.40 6.94 -2.02
C THR A 58 18.13 6.13 -3.08
N VAL A 59 17.52 5.97 -4.26
CA VAL A 59 18.17 5.29 -5.40
C VAL A 59 19.41 6.07 -5.86
N GLU A 60 19.37 7.40 -5.80
CA GLU A 60 20.51 8.25 -6.07
C GLU A 60 21.70 7.90 -5.16
N GLU A 61 21.47 7.91 -3.84
CA GLU A 61 22.51 7.65 -2.85
C GLU A 61 22.98 6.19 -2.85
N GLY A 62 22.07 5.25 -3.08
CA GLY A 62 22.37 3.82 -3.08
C GLY A 62 23.26 3.43 -4.24
N LEU A 63 22.93 3.92 -5.45
CA LEU A 63 23.69 3.59 -6.66
C LEU A 63 24.99 4.37 -6.80
N LEU A 64 25.11 5.54 -6.15
CA LEU A 64 26.35 6.29 -6.14
C LEU A 64 27.48 5.43 -5.57
N GLU A 65 28.46 5.09 -6.41
CA GLU A 65 29.62 4.27 -6.06
C GLU A 65 29.25 2.88 -5.48
N GLY A 66 28.04 2.38 -5.73
CA GLY A 66 27.58 1.10 -5.19
C GLY A 66 27.39 1.09 -3.67
N ARG A 67 27.15 2.26 -3.04
CA ARG A 67 26.97 2.41 -1.58
C ARG A 67 25.90 1.51 -0.97
N TRP A 68 24.88 1.11 -1.73
CA TRP A 68 23.87 0.18 -1.26
C TRP A 68 24.44 -1.17 -0.80
N LEU A 69 25.60 -1.61 -1.33
CA LEU A 69 26.26 -2.82 -0.85
C LEU A 69 26.73 -2.69 0.61
N LEU A 70 27.05 -1.47 1.06
CA LEU A 70 27.47 -1.17 2.43
C LEU A 70 26.30 -1.16 3.42
N ASP A 71 25.05 -1.13 2.92
CA ASP A 71 23.85 -1.16 3.76
C ASP A 71 23.58 -2.56 4.33
N ILE A 72 24.15 -3.59 3.69
CA ILE A 72 23.95 -5.00 4.04
C ILE A 72 24.80 -5.33 5.27
N ARG A 73 24.15 -5.64 6.39
CA ARG A 73 24.83 -5.96 7.65
C ARG A 73 24.73 -7.45 7.95
N GLY A 74 25.88 -8.08 8.11
CA GLY A 74 25.98 -9.48 8.54
C GLY A 74 26.60 -10.38 7.48
N GLU A 75 26.66 -11.66 7.81
CA GLU A 75 27.26 -12.66 6.94
C GLU A 75 26.27 -13.10 5.87
N ILE A 76 26.71 -13.07 4.61
CA ILE A 76 25.91 -13.48 3.47
C ILE A 76 26.23 -14.96 3.19
N ASN A 77 25.23 -15.83 3.33
CA ASN A 77 25.39 -17.25 2.97
C ASN A 77 25.42 -17.43 1.43
N PHE A 78 25.60 -18.66 0.96
CA PHE A 78 25.65 -18.95 -0.48
C PHE A 78 24.39 -18.48 -1.25
N VAL A 79 23.20 -18.70 -0.67
CA VAL A 79 21.93 -18.28 -1.28
C VAL A 79 21.82 -16.75 -1.33
N GLY A 80 22.29 -16.08 -0.29
CA GLY A 80 22.37 -14.62 -0.25
C GLY A 80 23.29 -14.06 -1.34
N HIS A 81 24.43 -14.70 -1.61
CA HIS A 81 25.31 -14.30 -2.71
C HIS A 81 24.62 -14.43 -4.08
N MET A 82 23.86 -15.50 -4.30
CA MET A 82 23.05 -15.66 -5.52
C MET A 82 21.99 -14.55 -5.65
N GLN A 83 21.31 -14.21 -4.55
CA GLN A 83 20.36 -13.09 -4.54
C GLN A 83 21.02 -11.74 -4.82
N LEU A 84 22.23 -11.52 -4.29
CA LEU A 84 23.00 -10.29 -4.55
C LEU A 84 23.43 -10.18 -6.02
N LEU A 85 23.78 -11.29 -6.66
CA LEU A 85 24.06 -11.34 -8.10
C LEU A 85 22.80 -11.05 -8.93
N HIS A 86 21.66 -11.69 -8.60
CA HIS A 86 20.39 -11.42 -9.27
C HIS A 86 19.96 -9.95 -9.12
N LEU A 87 20.10 -9.38 -7.92
CA LEU A 87 19.78 -7.99 -7.65
C LEU A 87 20.67 -7.05 -8.48
N ASN A 88 21.98 -7.29 -8.52
CA ASN A 88 22.89 -6.51 -9.37
C ASN A 88 22.50 -6.56 -10.86
N LEU A 89 22.18 -7.74 -11.37
CA LEU A 89 21.71 -7.90 -12.75
C LEU A 89 20.40 -7.15 -12.97
N ALA A 90 19.43 -7.27 -12.07
CA ALA A 90 18.16 -6.56 -12.18
C ALA A 90 18.35 -5.04 -12.18
N ILE A 91 19.18 -4.50 -11.28
CA ILE A 91 19.54 -3.08 -11.23
C ILE A 91 20.18 -2.64 -12.56
N SER A 92 21.07 -3.46 -13.14
CA SER A 92 21.76 -3.12 -14.40
C SER A 92 20.82 -3.00 -15.61
N THR A 93 19.62 -3.59 -15.55
CA THR A 93 18.63 -3.52 -16.64
C THR A 93 17.85 -2.21 -16.66
N ILE A 94 17.98 -1.38 -15.62
CA ILE A 94 17.25 -0.12 -15.51
C ILE A 94 18.02 0.97 -16.25
N ASN A 95 17.40 1.52 -17.28
CA ASN A 95 17.95 2.68 -17.97
C ASN A 95 17.63 3.96 -17.19
N ARG A 96 18.62 4.46 -16.45
CA ARG A 96 18.52 5.63 -15.59
C ARG A 96 19.22 6.83 -16.24
N ASP A 97 18.54 7.97 -16.31
CA ASP A 97 19.16 9.26 -16.66
C ASP A 97 19.35 10.12 -15.40
N PRO A 98 20.59 10.30 -14.90
CA PRO A 98 20.88 11.07 -13.69
C PRO A 98 20.52 12.57 -13.77
N THR A 99 20.29 13.09 -14.97
CA THR A 99 19.95 14.50 -15.21
C THR A 99 18.43 14.76 -15.23
N SER A 100 17.63 13.70 -15.41
CA SER A 100 16.18 13.77 -15.44
C SER A 100 15.54 13.68 -14.04
N GLU A 101 14.32 14.18 -13.88
CA GLU A 101 13.56 13.99 -12.63
C GLU A 101 12.88 12.61 -12.57
N ASP A 102 12.65 12.13 -11.34
CA ASP A 102 11.85 10.92 -11.10
C ASP A 102 10.39 11.13 -11.50
N HIS A 103 9.84 10.16 -12.23
CA HIS A 103 8.47 10.21 -12.72
C HIS A 103 7.61 9.09 -12.13
N PHE A 104 6.46 9.46 -11.58
CA PHE A 104 5.49 8.56 -11.00
C PHE A 104 4.24 8.56 -11.87
N SER A 105 3.94 7.44 -12.52
CA SER A 105 2.70 7.27 -13.28
C SER A 105 1.68 6.44 -12.51
N TRP A 106 0.41 6.77 -12.76
CA TRP A 106 -0.76 6.14 -12.17
C TRP A 106 -1.60 5.50 -13.29
N PRO A 107 -1.36 4.22 -13.65
CA PRO A 107 -2.04 3.54 -14.77
C PRO A 107 -3.53 3.29 -14.53
N ALA A 108 -4.01 3.53 -13.30
CA ALA A 108 -5.43 3.43 -12.98
C ALA A 108 -6.25 4.61 -13.53
N ASP A 109 -5.61 5.69 -13.98
CA ASP A 109 -6.27 6.81 -14.64
C ASP A 109 -5.72 7.02 -16.06
N PRO A 110 -6.55 7.30 -17.08
CA PRO A 110 -6.08 7.57 -18.44
C PRO A 110 -5.13 8.77 -18.55
N SER A 111 -5.20 9.73 -17.62
CA SER A 111 -4.26 10.86 -17.57
C SER A 111 -2.86 10.48 -17.11
N GLY A 112 -2.67 9.26 -16.59
CA GLY A 112 -1.42 8.82 -15.97
C GLY A 112 -1.10 9.52 -14.65
N SER A 113 -1.98 10.39 -14.15
CA SER A 113 -1.82 11.14 -12.91
C SER A 113 -2.69 10.57 -11.80
N TYR A 114 -2.24 10.75 -10.55
CA TYR A 114 -3.01 10.30 -9.40
C TYR A 114 -4.36 11.04 -9.29
N MET A 115 -5.45 10.28 -9.18
CA MET A 115 -6.77 10.82 -8.88
C MET A 115 -7.46 9.96 -7.83
N ALA A 116 -7.85 10.57 -6.70
CA ALA A 116 -8.50 9.84 -5.61
C ALA A 116 -9.75 9.05 -6.06
N LYS A 117 -10.48 9.54 -7.08
CA LYS A 117 -11.63 8.87 -7.67
C LYS A 117 -11.26 7.55 -8.37
N SER A 118 -10.23 7.54 -9.21
CA SER A 118 -9.81 6.32 -9.93
C SER A 118 -9.25 5.28 -8.97
N THR A 119 -8.48 5.73 -7.96
CA THR A 119 -7.98 4.90 -6.87
C THR A 119 -9.11 4.25 -6.07
N TYR A 120 -10.12 5.04 -5.66
CA TYR A 120 -11.28 4.51 -4.94
C TYR A 120 -12.03 3.47 -5.77
N HIS A 121 -12.25 3.72 -7.06
CA HIS A 121 -12.92 2.76 -7.94
C HIS A 121 -12.16 1.44 -8.08
N ARG A 122 -10.82 1.50 -8.18
CA ARG A 122 -9.95 0.32 -8.21
C ARG A 122 -9.96 -0.44 -6.88
N LEU A 123 -9.81 0.27 -5.75
CA LEU A 123 -9.83 -0.34 -4.41
C LEU A 123 -11.18 -0.99 -4.09
N CYS A 124 -12.27 -0.44 -4.61
CA CYS A 124 -13.62 -0.98 -4.45
C CYS A 124 -14.09 -1.79 -5.67
N GLN A 125 -13.18 -2.24 -6.53
CA GLN A 125 -13.55 -3.05 -7.69
C GLN A 125 -14.12 -4.39 -7.20
N GLY A 126 -15.32 -4.73 -7.69
CA GLY A 126 -16.04 -5.93 -7.24
C GLY A 126 -16.72 -5.79 -5.86
N ALA A 127 -16.54 -4.67 -5.17
CA ALA A 127 -17.27 -4.41 -3.92
C ALA A 127 -18.76 -4.23 -4.20
N GLU A 128 -19.59 -4.91 -3.42
CA GLU A 128 -21.03 -4.79 -3.53
C GLU A 128 -21.48 -3.44 -2.97
N ARG A 129 -22.24 -2.68 -3.77
CA ARG A 129 -22.79 -1.41 -3.31
C ARG A 129 -23.93 -1.71 -2.36
N ALA A 130 -23.88 -1.11 -1.17
CA ALA A 130 -25.00 -1.20 -0.23
C ALA A 130 -26.28 -0.64 -0.91
N PRO A 131 -27.32 -1.46 -1.13
CA PRO A 131 -28.47 -1.07 -1.95
C PRO A 131 -29.22 0.14 -1.37
N TYR A 132 -29.19 0.26 -0.05
CA TYR A 132 -29.86 1.35 0.69
C TYR A 132 -29.03 2.65 0.76
N ALA A 133 -27.77 2.65 0.34
CA ALA A 133 -26.87 3.79 0.50
C ALA A 133 -27.42 5.06 -0.18
N THR A 134 -27.91 4.91 -1.41
CA THR A 134 -28.48 6.03 -2.17
C THR A 134 -29.70 6.60 -1.45
N CYS A 135 -30.58 5.75 -0.93
CA CYS A 135 -31.80 6.13 -0.22
C CYS A 135 -31.47 6.94 1.04
N ILE A 136 -30.50 6.47 1.82
CA ILE A 136 -30.08 7.11 3.08
C ILE A 136 -29.40 8.45 2.80
N TRP A 137 -28.39 8.46 1.95
CA TRP A 137 -27.53 9.64 1.75
C TRP A 137 -28.18 10.73 0.91
N LYS A 138 -29.07 10.39 -0.04
CA LYS A 138 -29.84 11.37 -0.84
C LYS A 138 -31.15 11.83 -0.18
N SER A 139 -31.53 11.29 0.98
CA SER A 139 -32.73 11.74 1.70
C SER A 139 -32.62 13.21 2.15
N TRP A 140 -33.76 13.85 2.41
CA TRP A 140 -33.85 15.19 3.00
C TRP A 140 -33.64 15.20 4.53
N ALA A 141 -33.34 14.06 5.12
CA ALA A 141 -33.13 13.94 6.56
C ALA A 141 -31.89 14.72 7.01
N ILE A 142 -31.86 15.13 8.28
CA ILE A 142 -30.70 15.77 8.88
C ILE A 142 -29.55 14.74 8.97
N LEU A 143 -28.30 15.22 8.89
CA LEU A 143 -27.09 14.36 8.89
C LEU A 143 -27.05 13.37 10.06
N LYS A 144 -27.50 13.77 11.27
CA LYS A 144 -27.57 12.87 12.44
C LYS A 144 -28.45 11.64 12.16
N CYS A 145 -29.60 11.83 11.52
CA CYS A 145 -30.49 10.74 11.14
C CYS A 145 -29.87 9.85 10.05
N LYS A 146 -29.21 10.44 9.04
CA LYS A 146 -28.52 9.68 7.99
C LYS A 146 -27.42 8.80 8.56
N ILE A 147 -26.58 9.35 9.44
CA ILE A 147 -25.51 8.61 10.12
C ILE A 147 -26.10 7.49 10.99
N PHE A 148 -27.16 7.77 11.75
CA PHE A 148 -27.83 6.75 12.56
C PHE A 148 -28.33 5.59 11.69
N VAL A 149 -29.11 5.87 10.64
CA VAL A 149 -29.65 4.82 9.76
C VAL A 149 -28.52 4.07 9.03
N TRP A 150 -27.46 4.77 8.60
CA TRP A 150 -26.29 4.14 7.99
C TRP A 150 -25.62 3.14 8.94
N LEU A 151 -25.41 3.52 10.21
CA LEU A 151 -24.89 2.62 11.23
C LEU A 151 -25.86 1.48 11.54
N ALA A 152 -27.17 1.74 11.53
CA ALA A 152 -28.20 0.73 11.78
C ALA A 152 -28.16 -0.38 10.73
N VAL A 153 -28.12 -0.01 9.44
CA VAL A 153 -28.06 -0.95 8.30
C VAL A 153 -26.76 -1.76 8.31
N GLN A 154 -25.66 -1.19 8.80
CA GLN A 154 -24.40 -1.93 8.99
C GLN A 154 -24.36 -2.76 10.27
N HIS A 155 -25.47 -2.85 11.01
CA HIS A 155 -25.58 -3.48 12.33
C HIS A 155 -24.60 -2.91 13.37
N ARG A 156 -24.13 -1.66 13.23
CA ARG A 156 -23.08 -1.02 14.06
C ARG A 156 -23.62 -0.26 15.28
N ILE A 157 -24.92 -0.25 15.48
CA ILE A 157 -25.56 0.32 16.68
C ILE A 157 -25.59 -0.72 17.79
N TRP A 158 -25.46 -0.27 19.04
CA TRP A 158 -25.61 -1.10 20.24
C TRP A 158 -27.08 -1.50 20.49
N THR A 159 -27.63 -2.35 19.61
CA THR A 159 -28.89 -3.05 19.87
C THR A 159 -28.70 -4.11 20.96
N SER A 160 -29.80 -4.59 21.56
CA SER A 160 -29.72 -5.67 22.56
C SER A 160 -29.02 -6.90 21.99
N ASP A 161 -29.29 -7.26 20.74
CA ASP A 161 -28.65 -8.40 20.05
C ASP A 161 -27.14 -8.21 19.88
N ARG A 162 -26.69 -6.99 19.56
CA ARG A 162 -25.25 -6.69 19.45
C ARG A 162 -24.57 -6.72 20.82
N ARG A 163 -25.23 -6.20 21.87
CA ARG A 163 -24.71 -6.25 23.24
C ARG A 163 -24.55 -7.67 23.75
N ALA A 164 -25.55 -8.54 23.52
CA ALA A 164 -25.50 -9.94 23.90
C ALA A 164 -24.35 -10.69 23.19
N ARG A 165 -24.19 -10.49 21.87
CA ARG A 165 -23.08 -11.08 21.10
C ARG A 165 -21.69 -10.67 21.57
N HIS A 166 -21.57 -9.52 22.22
CA HIS A 166 -20.30 -9.01 22.77
C HIS A 166 -20.17 -9.22 24.29
N GLY A 167 -21.03 -10.05 24.91
CA GLY A 167 -20.93 -10.39 26.34
C GLY A 167 -21.29 -9.26 27.30
N LEU A 168 -21.89 -8.17 26.80
CA LEU A 168 -22.36 -7.05 27.64
C LEU A 168 -23.73 -7.33 28.27
N GLN A 169 -24.42 -8.39 27.84
CA GLN A 169 -25.71 -8.81 28.36
C GLN A 169 -25.83 -10.34 28.24
N THR A 170 -26.54 -10.98 29.18
CA THR A 170 -26.71 -12.44 29.23
C THR A 170 -27.61 -12.99 28.13
N ALA A 171 -28.61 -12.22 27.68
CA ALA A 171 -29.51 -12.59 26.59
C ALA A 171 -29.99 -11.34 25.83
N SER A 172 -30.42 -11.53 24.57
CA SER A 172 -31.12 -10.49 23.82
C SER A 172 -32.50 -10.25 24.44
N SER A 173 -32.80 -8.99 24.77
CA SER A 173 -34.13 -8.57 25.20
C SER A 173 -34.96 -8.17 23.97
N PRO A 174 -36.23 -8.57 23.87
CA PRO A 174 -37.13 -7.98 22.88
C PRO A 174 -37.25 -6.49 23.17
N CYS A 175 -36.82 -5.65 22.22
CA CYS A 175 -37.07 -4.22 22.27
C CYS A 175 -38.58 -4.01 22.10
N PHE A 176 -39.24 -3.35 23.05
CA PHE A 176 -40.60 -2.81 22.88
C PHE A 176 -40.56 -1.50 22.08
#